data_AF-A0A7X7IKJ6-F1
#
_entry.id   AF-A0A7X7IKJ6-F1
#
_cell.length_a   1.000
_cell.length_b   1.000
_cell.length_c   1.000
_cell.angle_alpha   90.00
_cell.angle_beta   90.00
_cell.angle_gamma   90.00
#
_symmetry.space_group_name_H-M   'P 1'
#
loop_
_entity.id
_entity.type
_entity.pdbx_description
1 polymer ?
#
loop_
_entity_poly.entity_id
_entity_poly.type
_entity_poly.pdbx_seq_one_letter_code
_entity_poly.pdbx_strand_id
1 'polypeptide(L)' 'SRSEWGRKWNERIFTVVGTCRKQGRSAWQFLQQAIHAHYFHKPVPSLLPHGA' A
#
# COMPACT_ATOMS: atom_id res chain seq x y z
N SER A 1 -5.28 -4.85 -16.50
CA SER A 1 -6.11 -6.02 -16.89
C SER A 1 -7.56 -5.57 -17.00
N ARG A 2 -8.34 -6.19 -17.89
CA ARG A 2 -9.80 -5.94 -18.02
C ARG A 2 -10.64 -6.79 -17.06
N SER A 3 -10.04 -7.75 -16.35
CA SER A 3 -10.72 -8.54 -15.35
C SER A 3 -11.06 -7.69 -14.12
N GLU A 4 -12.11 -8.07 -13.40
CA GLU A 4 -12.49 -7.42 -12.14
C GLU A 4 -11.35 -7.43 -11.13
N TRP A 5 -10.68 -8.58 -10.98
CA TRP A 5 -9.53 -8.74 -10.11
C TRP A 5 -8.39 -7.79 -10.48
N GLY A 6 -8.14 -7.64 -11.79
CA GLY A 6 -7.14 -6.72 -12.31
C GLY A 6 -7.45 -5.26 -12.03
N ARG A 7 -8.72 -4.86 -12.14
CA ARG A 7 -9.16 -3.49 -11.81
C ARG A 7 -9.00 -3.20 -10.32
N LYS A 8 -9.44 -4.11 -9.46
CA LYS A 8 -9.28 -4.03 -7.99
C LYS A 8 -7.81 -3.92 -7.58
N TRP A 9 -6.93 -4.71 -8.21
CA TRP A 9 -5.50 -4.62 -7.99
C TRP A 9 -4.96 -3.24 -8.39
N ASN A 10 -5.30 -2.77 -9.59
CA ASN A 10 -4.87 -1.47 -10.10
C ASN A 10 -5.33 -0.33 -9.17
N GLU A 11 -6.60 -0.32 -8.77
CA GLU A 11 -7.13 0.67 -7.82
C GLU A 11 -6.29 0.71 -6.54
N ARG A 12 -6.06 -0.45 -5.91
CA ARG A 12 -5.30 -0.55 -4.65
C ARG A 12 -3.85 -0.08 -4.80
N ILE A 13 -3.13 -0.56 -5.82
CA ILE A 13 -1.70 -0.24 -5.98
C ILE A 13 -1.51 1.25 -6.30
N PHE A 14 -2.38 1.83 -7.13
CA PHE A 14 -2.32 3.26 -7.43
C PHE A 14 -2.70 4.12 -6.23
N THR A 15 -3.65 3.68 -5.39
CA THR A 15 -3.93 4.36 -4.12
C THR A 15 -2.70 4.36 -3.20
N VAL A 16 -2.00 3.23 -3.07
CA VAL A 16 -0.77 3.15 -2.27
C VAL A 16 0.30 4.08 -2.81
N VAL A 17 0.61 4.00 -4.11
CA VAL A 17 1.64 4.85 -4.75
C VAL A 17 1.30 6.32 -4.62
N GLY A 18 0.05 6.71 -4.93
CA GLY A 18 -0.39 8.09 -4.84
C GLY A 18 -0.34 8.64 -3.42
N THR A 19 -0.73 7.84 -2.43
CA THR A 19 -0.72 8.23 -1.01
C THR A 19 0.71 8.34 -0.46
N CYS A 20 1.57 7.35 -0.72
CA CYS A 20 2.97 7.40 -0.32
C CYS A 20 3.68 8.60 -0.95
N ARG A 21 3.41 8.90 -2.24
CA ARG A 21 3.95 10.09 -2.92
C ARG A 21 3.52 11.39 -2.22
N LYS A 22 2.24 11.53 -1.86
CA LYS A 22 1.74 12.70 -1.11
C LYS A 22 2.38 12.85 0.27
N GLN A 23 2.75 11.73 0.89
CA GLN A 23 3.37 11.69 2.22
C GLN A 23 4.91 11.83 2.18
N GLY A 24 5.53 11.93 1.00
CA GLY A 24 7.00 11.88 0.88
C GLY A 24 7.60 10.54 1.29
N ARG A 25 6.81 9.47 1.31
CA ARG A 25 7.23 8.10 1.68
C ARG A 25 7.50 7.27 0.43
N SER A 26 8.46 6.34 0.52
CA SER A 26 8.69 5.37 -0.55
C SER A 26 7.57 4.32 -0.60
N ALA A 27 6.87 4.26 -1.73
CA ALA A 27 5.84 3.24 -1.97
C ALA A 27 6.44 1.82 -1.97
N TRP A 28 7.66 1.66 -2.48
CA TRP A 28 8.37 0.38 -2.47
C TRP A 28 8.63 -0.12 -1.05
N GLN A 29 9.19 0.74 -0.19
CA GLN A 29 9.45 0.37 1.21
C GLN A 29 8.16 0.06 1.96
N PHE A 30 7.08 0.82 1.71
CA PHE A 30 5.77 0.54 2.29
C PHE A 30 5.25 -0.85 1.90
N LEU A 31 5.32 -1.20 0.61
CA LEU A 31 4.89 -2.52 0.12
C LEU A 31 5.74 -3.64 0.72
N GLN A 32 7.06 -3.46 0.79
CA GLN A 32 7.96 -4.44 1.40
C GLN A 32 7.60 -4.68 2.88
N GLN A 33 7.33 -3.61 3.63
CA GLN A 33 6.89 -3.70 5.02
C GLN A 33 5.53 -4.38 5.15
N ALA A 34 4.57 -4.06 4.28
CA ALA A 34 3.24 -4.66 4.29
C ALA A 34 3.28 -6.16 3.98
N ILE A 35 4.05 -6.55 2.96
CA ILE A 35 4.26 -7.96 2.58
C ILE A 35 4.93 -8.70 3.75
N HIS A 36 6.01 -8.14 4.30
CA HIS A 36 6.70 -8.73 5.44
C HIS A 36 5.76 -8.85 6.67
N ALA A 37 4.97 -7.83 6.98
CA ALA A 37 4.01 -7.89 8.08
C ALA A 37 2.96 -8.98 7.88
N HIS A 38 2.48 -9.16 6.64
CA HIS A 38 1.53 -10.22 6.29
C HIS A 38 2.11 -11.62 6.51
N TYR A 39 3.31 -11.90 6.00
CA TYR A 39 3.93 -13.22 6.11
C TYR A 39 4.42 -13.56 7.53
N PHE A 40 4.82 -12.56 8.31
CA PHE A 40 5.38 -12.77 9.64
C PHE A 40 4.39 -12.42 10.77
N HIS A 41 3.10 -12.26 10.46
CA HIS A 41 2.04 -11.90 11.41
C HIS A 41 2.38 -10.68 12.28
N LYS A 42 3.08 -9.70 11.71
CA LYS A 42 3.42 -8.45 12.39
C LYS A 42 2.33 -7.40 12.15
N PRO A 43 2.27 -6.33 12.96
CA PRO A 43 1.37 -5.21 12.69
C PRO A 43 1.59 -4.63 11.29
N VAL A 44 0.52 -4.49 10.52
CA VAL A 44 0.57 -3.93 9.17
C VAL A 44 0.82 -2.42 9.22
N PRO A 45 1.67 -1.87 8.35
CA PRO A 45 1.91 -0.44 8.31
C PRO A 45 0.64 0.30 7.85
N SER A 46 0.29 1.38 8.54
CA SER A 46 -0.82 2.24 8.11
C SER A 46 -0.45 3.03 6.86
N LEU A 47 -1.35 3.00 5.86
CA LEU A 47 -1.27 3.87 4.70
C LEU A 47 -1.76 5.29 5.04
N LEU A 48 -2.69 5.43 5.99
CA LEU A 48 -3.20 6.72 6.43
C LEU A 48 -2.22 7.38 7.41
N PRO A 49 -2.01 8.70 7.31
CA PRO A 49 -1.23 9.43 8.30
C PRO A 49 -1.89 9.33 9.67
N HIS A 50 -1.09 9.26 10.73
CA HIS A 50 -1.59 9.31 12.09
C HIS A 50 -1.87 10.78 12.43
N GLY A 51 -3.14 11.18 12.37
CA GLY A 51 -3.62 12.52 12.77
C GLY A 51 -3.93 13.46 11.60
N ALA A 52 -5.17 13.94 11.60
CA ALA A 52 -5.52 15.32 11.28
C ALA A 52 -5.84 16.01 12.61
#